data_AF-A0A914PAJ5-F1
#
_entry.id   AF-A0A914PAJ5-F1
#
_cell.length_a   1.000
_cell.length_b   1.000
_cell.length_c   1.000
_cell.angle_alpha   90.00
_cell.angle_beta   90.00
_cell.angle_gamma   90.00
#
_symmetry.space_group_name_H-M   'P 1'
#
loop_
_entity.id
_entity.type
_entity.pdbx_description
1 polymer ?
#
loop_
_entity_poly.entity_id
_entity_poly.type
_entity_poly.pdbx_seq_one_letter_code
_entity_poly.pdbx_strand_id
1 'polypeptide(L)' 'MKDLSPASHHDLLMRMVNDSALLDKYITHFYRNTKQVGECDPACRKKFICDAMTGEAGKEDIFCAGL' A
#
# COMPACT_ATOMS: atom_id res chain seq x y z
N MET A 1 -6.35 10.96 -4.72
CA MET A 1 -7.71 10.44 -4.57
C MET A 1 -8.70 11.56 -4.83
N LYS A 2 -9.83 11.25 -5.48
CA LYS A 2 -10.91 12.21 -5.74
C LYS A 2 -11.97 12.19 -4.65
N ASP A 3 -12.20 11.02 -4.05
CA ASP A 3 -13.17 10.76 -2.99
C ASP A 3 -12.71 9.57 -2.11
N LEU A 4 -13.60 9.08 -1.23
CA LEU A 4 -13.36 7.94 -0.33
C LEU A 4 -13.97 6.63 -0.85
N SER A 5 -14.32 6.55 -2.14
CA SER A 5 -14.85 5.32 -2.71
C SER A 5 -13.77 4.21 -2.75
N PRO A 6 -14.19 2.92 -2.77
CA PRO A 6 -13.27 1.81 -2.97
C PRO A 6 -12.40 1.96 -4.24
N ALA A 7 -12.96 2.54 -5.31
CA ALA A 7 -12.25 2.80 -6.55
C ALA A 7 -11.14 3.85 -6.38
N SER A 8 -11.43 4.97 -5.70
CA SER A 8 -10.40 5.98 -5.36
C SER A 8 -9.31 5.41 -4.46
N HIS A 9 -9.67 4.50 -3.54
CA HIS A 9 -8.71 3.84 -2.68
C HIS A 9 -7.80 2.89 -3.48
N HIS A 10 -8.38 2.06 -4.35
CA HIS A 10 -7.62 1.16 -5.22
C HIS A 10 -6.65 1.93 -6.15
N ASP A 11 -7.09 3.05 -6.74
CA ASP A 11 -6.21 3.95 -7.52
C ASP A 11 -5.01 4.44 -6.70
N LEU A 12 -5.23 4.83 -5.44
CA LEU A 12 -4.15 5.22 -4.54
C LEU A 12 -3.15 4.06 -4.33
N LEU A 13 -3.63 2.85 -4.05
CA LEU A 13 -2.79 1.67 -3.86
C LEU A 13 -1.96 1.36 -5.11
N MET A 14 -2.57 1.41 -6.30
CA MET A 14 -1.86 1.19 -7.58
C MET A 14 -0.81 2.26 -7.86
N ARG A 15 -1.05 3.52 -7.50
CA ARG A 15 -0.06 4.60 -7.65
C ARG A 15 1.16 4.38 -6.76
N MET A 16 0.97 3.87 -5.54
CA MET A 16 2.07 3.59 -4.61
C MET A 16 3.03 2.50 -5.10
N VAL A 17 2.62 1.66 -6.05
CA VAL A 17 3.50 0.65 -6.67
C VAL A 17 4.68 1.31 -7.39
N ASN A 18 4.42 2.44 -8.05
CA ASN A 18 5.42 3.14 -8.87
C ASN A 18 5.93 4.45 -8.23
N ASP A 19 5.28 4.92 -7.17
CA ASP A 19 5.63 6.15 -6.45
C ASP A 19 6.07 5.81 -5.01
N SER A 20 7.38 5.61 -4.85
CA SER A 20 7.98 5.26 -3.56
C SER A 20 7.79 6.35 -2.50
N ALA A 21 7.80 7.62 -2.89
CA ALA A 21 7.60 8.75 -1.98
C ALA A 21 6.15 8.81 -1.48
N LEU A 22 5.18 8.48 -2.34
CA LEU A 22 3.78 8.36 -1.95
C LEU A 22 3.58 7.22 -0.96
N LEU A 23 4.22 6.07 -1.18
CA LEU A 23 4.18 4.96 -0.24
C LEU A 23 4.82 5.33 1.10
N ASP A 24 5.95 6.03 1.10
CA ASP A 24 6.62 6.47 2.34
C ASP A 24 5.71 7.40 3.15
N LYS A 25 5.03 8.33 2.46
CA LYS A 25 4.02 9.19 3.09
C LYS A 25 2.85 8.39 3.65
N TYR A 26 2.36 7.39 2.92
CA TYR A 26 1.29 6.53 3.39
C TYR A 26 1.70 5.78 4.66
N ILE A 27 2.87 5.12 4.66
CA ILE A 27 3.39 4.36 5.80
C ILE A 27 3.59 5.28 7.02
N THR A 28 4.12 6.48 6.81
CA THR A 28 4.29 7.49 7.86
C THR A 28 2.95 7.80 8.54
N HIS A 29 1.90 8.04 7.76
CA HIS A 29 0.56 8.30 8.29
C HIS A 29 -0.11 7.07 8.90
N PHE A 30 0.10 5.87 8.33
CA PHE A 30 -0.38 4.60 8.88
C PHE A 30 0.11 4.39 10.32
N TYR A 31 1.40 4.67 10.57
CA TYR A 31 2.00 4.62 11.90
C TYR A 31 1.85 5.92 12.70
N ARG A 32 0.94 6.83 12.31
CA ARG A 32 0.67 8.08 13.06
C ARG A 32 1.94 8.92 13.32
N ASN A 33 2.85 8.96 12.36
CA ASN A 33 4.16 9.64 12.43
C ASN A 33 5.13 9.08 13.50
N THR A 34 4.87 7.89 14.05
CA THR A 34 5.73 7.28 15.09
C THR A 34 6.91 6.50 14.52
N LYS A 35 6.85 6.10 13.24
CA LYS A 35 7.86 5.27 12.59
C LYS A 35 8.55 6.07 11.48
N GLN A 36 9.88 6.16 11.52
CA GLN A 36 10.64 6.67 10.37
C GLN A 36 10.73 5.58 9.31
N VAL A 37 10.39 5.92 8.07
CA VAL A 37 10.45 5.00 6.92
C VAL A 37 11.91 4.85 6.52
N GLY A 38 12.66 4.01 7.23
CA GLY A 38 14.10 3.82 7.03
C GLY A 38 14.51 2.42 6.56
N GLU A 39 13.66 1.40 6.73
CA GLU A 39 14.07 -0.01 6.60
C GLU A 39 13.06 -0.89 5.83
N CYS A 40 12.27 -0.32 4.94
CA CYS A 40 11.34 -1.11 4.12
C CYS A 40 11.95 -1.37 2.74
N ASP A 41 12.52 -2.57 2.58
CA ASP A 41 13.04 -3.09 1.33
C ASP A 41 11.92 -3.29 0.28
N PRO A 42 12.24 -3.56 -1.00
CA PRO A 42 11.23 -3.74 -2.03
C PRO A 42 10.18 -4.82 -1.70
N ALA A 43 10.59 -5.89 -1.00
CA ALA A 43 9.68 -6.95 -0.57
C ALA A 43 8.68 -6.47 0.49
N CYS A 44 9.15 -5.74 1.49
CA CYS A 44 8.33 -5.07 2.50
C CYS A 44 7.33 -4.09 1.85
N ARG A 45 7.78 -3.30 0.87
CA ARG A 45 6.92 -2.33 0.16
C ARG A 45 5.80 -3.02 -0.60
N LYS A 46 6.13 -4.07 -1.36
CA LYS A 46 5.14 -4.87 -2.09
C LYS A 46 4.15 -5.54 -1.13
N LYS A 47 4.64 -6.11 -0.04
CA LYS A 47 3.80 -6.70 1.01
C LYS A 47 2.84 -5.68 1.61
N PHE A 48 3.31 -4.47 1.89
CA PHE A 48 2.49 -3.43 2.51
C PHE A 48 1.31 -3.02 1.61
N ILE A 49 1.55 -2.88 0.30
CA ILE A 49 0.49 -2.60 -0.68
C ILE A 49 -0.47 -3.79 -0.80
N CYS A 50 0.08 -5.00 -0.85
CA CYS A 50 -0.69 -6.25 -0.93
C CYS A 50 -1.63 -6.44 0.27
N ASP A 51 -1.13 -6.22 1.49
CA ASP A 51 -1.92 -6.29 2.72
C ASP A 51 -3.04 -5.24 2.73
N ALA A 52 -2.83 -4.07 2.11
CA ALA A 52 -3.85 -3.04 1.96
C ALA A 52 -4.88 -3.32 0.84
N MET A 53 -4.54 -4.17 -0.14
CA MET A 53 -5.46 -4.63 -1.18
C MET A 53 -6.31 -5.83 -0.76
N THR A 54 -5.77 -6.66 0.13
CA THR A 54 -6.37 -7.95 0.48
C THR A 54 -7.56 -7.76 1.41
N GLY A 55 -8.75 -8.08 0.90
CA GLY A 55 -9.99 -8.09 1.70
C GLY A 55 -10.32 -9.45 2.32
N GLU A 56 -9.61 -10.51 1.94
CA GLU A 56 -9.86 -11.90 2.36
C GLU A 56 -8.54 -12.61 2.68
N ALA A 57 -8.45 -13.22 3.85
CA ALA A 57 -7.27 -13.94 4.29
C ALA A 57 -6.98 -15.16 3.40
N GLY A 58 -5.72 -15.38 3.02
CA GLY A 58 -5.32 -16.53 2.20
C GLY A 58 -5.63 -16.38 0.71
N LYS A 59 -5.92 -15.17 0.24
CA LYS A 59 -6.19 -14.82 -1.17
C LYS A 59 -5.17 -13.85 -1.76
N GLU A 60 -4.00 -13.73 -1.12
CA GLU A 60 -2.95 -12.80 -1.54
C GLU A 60 -2.50 -13.06 -2.98
N ASP A 61 -2.54 -14.32 -3.43
CA ASP A 61 -2.29 -14.73 -4.82
C ASP A 61 -3.26 -14.10 -5.83
N ILE A 62 -4.52 -13.90 -5.44
CA ILE A 62 -5.54 -13.25 -6.28
C ILE A 62 -5.44 -11.73 -6.18
N PHE A 63 -5.40 -11.18 -4.97
CA PHE A 63 -5.44 -9.74 -4.74
C PHE A 63 -4.14 -9.04 -5.17
N CYS A 64 -3.01 -9.74 -5.15
CA CYS A 64 -1.68 -9.16 -5.36
C CYS A 64 -1.00 -9.60 -6.66
N ALA A 65 -1.70 -10.32 -7.54
CA ALA A 65 -1.18 -10.81 -8.82
C ALA A 65 -0.62 -9.72 -9.75
N GLY A 66 -1.05 -8.46 -9.57
CA GLY A 66 -0.64 -7.30 -10.37
C GLY A 66 0.32 -6.32 -9.68
N LEU A 67 0.82 -6.69 -8.50
CA LEU A 67 1.84 -5.94 -7.75
C LEU A 67 3.26 -6.44 -8.06
#